data_AF-A0AAN6DES4-F1
#
_entry.id   AF-A0AAN6DES4-F1
#
_cell.length_a   1.000
_cell.length_b   1.000
_cell.length_c   1.000
_cell.angle_alpha   90.00
_cell.angle_beta   90.00
_cell.angle_gamma   90.00
#
_symmetry.space_group_name_H-M   'P 1'
#
loop_
_entity.id
_entity.type
_entity.pdbx_description
1 polymer ?
#
loop_
_entity_poly.entity_id
_entity_poly.type
_entity_poly.pdbx_seq_one_letter_code
_entity_poly.pdbx_strand_id
1 'polypeptide(L)'
;MSESQKLEERLRLLENDLKLQKSKLVERLARRHVQTAPKTAVKRTANDVLKHDPDFAIKVRALKQAARQKKRLYKHIHANQVKFPYKNRIRINNLEFVSTNKGTKLALVSAKFLDSDKQLTSLDDLKTTLTYNGHRYIKTLEGDYVMQNPQYSDEKQFCMYYTRSGTCSNKNSCELAHYFECPDLQELGFCPRGSSCKLAHKTKVQPTNHKAIRNIDNDNVTQQDHPLLAAIQDSSSEDSDIEQTQTADLDMNHDYVQIA
;
A
#
# COMPACT_ATOMS: atom_id res chain seq x y z
N MET A 1 13.18 13.04 33.05
CA MET A 1 12.00 12.88 32.18
C MET A 1 12.47 12.71 30.74
N SER A 2 11.99 11.68 30.05
CA SER A 2 12.31 11.47 28.63
C SER A 2 11.67 12.55 27.76
N GLU A 3 12.20 12.79 26.55
CA GLU A 3 11.60 13.74 25.60
C GLU A 3 10.15 13.37 25.24
N SER A 4 9.86 12.07 25.21
CA SER A 4 8.50 11.54 25.03
C SER A 4 7.56 12.00 26.15
N GLN A 5 7.99 11.97 27.42
CA GLN A 5 7.17 12.45 28.55
C GLN A 5 6.92 13.97 28.47
N LYS A 6 7.94 14.75 28.06
CA LYS A 6 7.79 16.20 27.87
C LYS A 6 6.80 16.54 26.76
N LEU A 7 6.77 15.74 25.68
CA LEU A 7 5.83 15.93 24.58
C LEU A 7 4.39 15.59 25.00
N GLU A 8 4.19 14.50 25.74
CA GLU A 8 2.87 14.12 26.28
C GLU A 8 2.31 15.17 27.23
N GLU A 9 3.15 15.72 28.12
CA GLU A 9 2.75 16.79 29.03
C GLU A 9 2.35 18.06 28.26
N ARG A 10 3.10 18.42 27.22
CA ARG A 10 2.78 19.56 26.35
C ARG A 10 1.46 19.37 25.59
N LEU A 11 1.18 18.15 25.11
CA LEU A 11 -0.09 17.83 24.47
C LEU A 11 -1.25 17.94 25.47
N ARG A 12 -1.08 17.43 26.70
CA ARG A 12 -2.08 17.52 27.77
C ARG A 12 -2.41 18.97 28.12
N LEU A 13 -1.41 19.85 28.19
CA LEU A 13 -1.62 21.28 28.42
C LEU A 13 -2.41 21.94 27.28
N LEU A 14 -2.07 21.65 26.02
CA LEU A 14 -2.79 22.17 24.86
C LEU A 14 -4.26 21.70 24.81
N GLU A 15 -4.52 20.45 25.18
CA GLU A 15 -5.90 19.93 25.26
C GLU A 15 -6.73 20.64 26.33
N ASN A 16 -6.12 20.93 27.49
CA ASN A 16 -6.78 21.66 28.57
C ASN A 16 -7.10 23.11 28.16
N ASP A 17 -6.17 23.79 27.49
CA ASP A 17 -6.38 25.14 26.97
C ASP A 17 -7.49 25.18 25.92
N LEU A 18 -7.52 24.21 25.00
CA LEU A 18 -8.58 24.09 24.00
C LEU A 18 -9.96 23.86 24.67
N LYS A 19 -10.00 23.04 25.73
CA LYS A 19 -11.23 22.79 26.51
C LYS A 19 -11.70 24.06 27.20
N LEU A 20 -10.78 24.84 27.78
CA LEU A 20 -11.08 26.12 28.40
C LEU A 20 -11.59 27.14 27.38
N GLN A 21 -10.95 27.29 26.22
CA GLN A 21 -11.40 28.19 25.16
C GLN A 21 -12.80 27.84 24.66
N LYS A 22 -13.10 26.55 24.46
CA LYS A 22 -14.45 26.08 24.09
C LYS A 22 -15.49 26.45 25.14
N SER A 23 -15.18 26.27 26.43
CA SER A 23 -16.10 26.64 27.51
C SER A 23 -16.40 28.15 27.54
N LYS A 24 -15.37 28.99 27.40
CA LYS A 24 -15.50 30.46 27.32
C LYS A 24 -16.32 30.90 26.11
N LEU A 25 -16.16 30.24 24.96
CA LEU A 25 -16.93 30.54 23.76
C LEU A 25 -18.41 30.22 23.95
N VAL A 26 -18.72 29.04 24.53
CA VAL A 26 -20.10 28.64 24.87
C VAL A 26 -20.74 29.65 25.82
N GLU A 27 -20.00 30.10 26.84
CA GLU A 27 -20.49 31.10 27.79
C GLU A 27 -20.76 32.45 27.12
N ARG A 28 -19.88 32.93 26.23
CA ARG A 28 -20.10 34.16 25.45
C ARG A 28 -21.33 34.06 24.54
N LEU A 29 -21.53 32.92 23.90
CA LEU A 29 -22.71 32.69 23.05
C LEU A 29 -23.99 32.66 23.88
N ALA A 30 -23.98 32.05 25.06
CA ALA A 30 -25.10 32.06 25.99
C ALA A 30 -25.44 33.49 26.45
N ARG A 31 -24.43 34.30 26.80
CA ARG A 31 -24.62 35.70 27.21
C ARG A 31 -25.23 36.55 26.10
N ARG A 32 -24.81 36.39 24.84
CA ARG A 32 -25.41 37.10 23.70
C ARG A 32 -26.89 36.75 23.50
N HIS A 33 -27.24 35.46 23.60
CA HIS A 33 -28.64 35.04 23.47
C HIS A 33 -29.54 35.57 24.59
N VAL A 34 -29.00 35.76 25.80
CA VAL A 34 -29.75 36.35 26.93
C VAL A 34 -29.98 37.85 26.75
N GLN A 35 -29.05 38.58 26.13
CA GLN A 35 -29.15 40.03 25.98
C GLN A 35 -30.15 40.50 24.90
N THR A 36 -30.46 39.65 23.92
CA THR A 36 -31.43 39.99 22.86
C THR A 36 -32.86 39.52 23.17
N ALA A 37 -33.08 38.85 24.31
CA ALA A 37 -34.40 38.34 24.66
C ALA A 37 -35.20 39.41 25.45
N PRO A 38 -36.46 39.69 25.09
CA PRO A 38 -37.33 40.57 25.88
C PRO A 38 -37.47 40.05 27.31
N LYS A 39 -37.39 40.94 28.30
CA LYS A 39 -37.30 40.63 29.75
C LYS A 39 -38.50 39.87 30.36
N THR A 40 -39.49 39.48 29.56
CA THR A 40 -40.65 38.67 29.96
C THR A 40 -40.53 37.20 29.53
N ALA A 41 -39.42 36.79 28.90
CA ALA A 41 -39.24 35.43 28.41
C ALA A 41 -38.87 34.47 29.55
N VAL A 42 -39.88 33.73 30.01
CA VAL A 42 -39.77 32.44 30.72
C VAL A 42 -38.53 31.68 30.22
N LYS A 43 -37.73 31.11 31.13
CA LYS A 43 -36.57 30.26 30.83
C LYS A 43 -37.01 29.05 29.99
N ARG A 44 -37.18 29.26 28.68
CA ARG A 44 -37.44 28.19 27.72
C ARG A 44 -36.20 27.33 27.70
N THR A 45 -36.38 26.06 28.05
CA THR A 45 -35.29 25.09 28.03
C THR A 45 -34.81 24.94 26.58
N ALA A 46 -33.57 24.46 26.37
CA ALA A 46 -33.08 24.19 25.01
C ALA A 46 -34.01 23.23 24.22
N ASN A 47 -34.79 22.41 24.94
CA ASN A 47 -35.80 21.52 24.36
C ASN A 47 -37.05 22.28 23.85
N ASP A 48 -37.40 23.42 24.43
CA ASP A 48 -38.56 24.22 23.98
C ASP A 48 -38.25 24.97 22.68
N VAL A 49 -37.00 25.44 22.51
CA VAL A 49 -36.55 26.06 21.25
C VAL A 49 -36.60 25.07 20.08
N LEU A 50 -36.23 23.81 20.33
CA LEU A 50 -36.28 22.72 19.33
C LEU A 50 -37.71 22.32 18.91
N LYS A 51 -38.73 22.66 19.70
CA LYS A 51 -40.14 22.35 19.38
C LYS A 51 -40.80 23.42 18.50
N HIS A 52 -40.33 24.67 18.58
CA HIS A 52 -41.00 25.81 17.94
C HIS A 52 -40.40 26.20 16.58
N ASP A 53 -39.27 25.62 16.18
CA ASP A 53 -38.62 25.88 14.88
C ASP A 53 -38.20 24.56 14.21
N PRO A 54 -38.98 24.07 13.22
CA PRO A 54 -38.68 22.81 12.54
C PRO A 54 -37.39 22.87 11.71
N ASP A 55 -37.04 24.02 11.14
CA ASP A 55 -35.84 24.19 10.31
C ASP A 55 -34.58 24.12 11.17
N PHE A 56 -34.62 24.75 12.35
CA PHE A 56 -33.55 24.62 13.34
C PHE A 56 -33.36 23.16 13.77
N ALA A 57 -34.46 22.44 14.03
CA ALA A 57 -34.40 21.03 14.38
C ALA A 57 -33.78 20.16 13.28
N ILE A 58 -34.12 20.40 12.00
CA ILE A 58 -33.51 19.74 10.84
C ILE A 58 -32.01 20.01 10.79
N LYS A 59 -31.58 21.27 10.94
CA LYS A 59 -30.16 21.65 10.93
C LYS A 59 -29.38 20.99 12.07
N VAL A 60 -29.94 20.95 13.28
CA VAL A 60 -29.33 20.28 14.43
C VAL A 60 -29.19 18.77 14.20
N ARG A 61 -30.20 18.13 13.58
CA ARG A 61 -30.13 16.70 13.22
C ARG A 61 -29.05 16.44 12.17
N ALA A 62 -28.97 17.26 11.12
CA ALA A 62 -27.94 17.16 10.09
C ALA A 62 -26.53 17.31 10.67
N LEU A 63 -26.31 18.31 11.54
CA LEU A 63 -25.03 18.51 12.22
C LEU A 63 -24.65 17.32 13.11
N LYS A 64 -25.61 16.75 13.85
CA LYS A 64 -25.39 15.53 14.66
C LYS A 64 -25.05 14.32 13.78
N GLN A 65 -25.71 14.17 12.63
CA GLN A 65 -25.42 13.08 11.68
C GLN A 65 -24.02 13.24 11.08
N ALA A 66 -23.65 14.44 10.62
CA ALA A 66 -22.31 14.74 10.10
C ALA A 66 -21.22 14.47 11.15
N ALA A 67 -21.43 14.87 12.41
CA ALA A 67 -20.50 14.58 13.49
C ALA A 67 -20.35 13.07 13.77
N ARG A 68 -21.44 12.30 13.68
CA ARG A 68 -21.40 10.83 13.82
C ARG A 68 -20.64 10.18 12.65
N GLN A 69 -20.89 10.61 11.42
CA GLN A 69 -20.18 10.13 10.23
C GLN A 69 -18.68 10.44 10.32
N LYS A 70 -18.31 11.68 10.66
CA LYS A 70 -16.92 12.07 10.91
C LYS A 70 -16.29 11.17 11.97
N LYS A 71 -16.94 10.96 13.12
CA LYS A 71 -16.41 10.07 14.17
C LYS A 71 -16.18 8.64 13.66
N ARG A 72 -17.11 8.09 12.86
CA ARG A 72 -16.98 6.75 12.26
C ARG A 72 -15.79 6.67 11.31
N LEU A 73 -15.64 7.66 10.42
CA LEU A 73 -14.52 7.76 9.49
C LEU A 73 -13.17 7.77 10.22
N TYR A 74 -13.00 8.61 11.24
CA TYR A 74 -11.74 8.68 11.98
C TYR A 74 -11.44 7.39 12.74
N LYS A 75 -12.48 6.73 13.31
CA LYS A 75 -12.32 5.43 13.94
C LYS A 75 -11.84 4.37 12.92
N HIS A 76 -12.41 4.38 11.71
CA HIS A 76 -12.02 3.47 10.63
C HIS A 76 -10.58 3.70 10.17
N ILE A 77 -10.21 4.96 9.90
CA ILE A 77 -8.84 5.33 9.51
C ILE A 77 -7.84 4.91 10.59
N HIS A 78 -8.14 5.18 11.86
CA HIS A 78 -7.26 4.79 12.97
C HIS A 78 -7.14 3.26 13.07
N ALA A 79 -8.24 2.51 12.90
CA ALA A 79 -8.20 1.06 12.86
C ALA A 79 -7.30 0.54 11.72
N ASN A 80 -7.37 1.15 10.53
CA ASN A 80 -6.49 0.81 9.41
C ASN A 80 -5.03 1.15 9.69
N GLN A 81 -4.74 2.30 10.32
CA GLN A 81 -3.38 2.69 10.70
C GLN A 81 -2.75 1.68 11.67
N VAL A 82 -3.49 1.25 12.70
CA VAL A 82 -3.04 0.25 13.67
C VAL A 82 -2.92 -1.14 13.03
N LYS A 83 -3.81 -1.48 12.10
CA LYS A 83 -3.82 -2.78 11.42
C LYS A 83 -2.67 -2.93 10.41
N PHE A 84 -2.22 -1.83 9.78
CA PHE A 84 -1.23 -1.87 8.70
C PHE A 84 -0.04 -0.92 8.94
N PRO A 85 0.67 -0.99 10.07
CA PRO A 85 1.76 -0.05 10.37
C PRO A 85 2.99 -0.27 9.47
N TYR A 86 3.21 -1.51 9.02
CA TYR A 86 4.39 -1.94 8.25
C TYR A 86 4.19 -1.97 6.73
N LYS A 87 3.03 -1.53 6.23
CA LYS A 87 2.74 -1.59 4.79
C LYS A 87 3.07 -0.28 4.09
N ASN A 88 3.53 -0.40 2.84
CA ASN A 88 3.81 0.74 1.98
C ASN A 88 2.56 1.59 1.77
N ARG A 89 2.73 2.90 1.95
CA ARG A 89 1.70 3.91 1.78
C ARG A 89 1.71 4.41 0.34
N ILE A 90 0.54 4.43 -0.28
CA ILE A 90 0.30 4.88 -1.64
C ILE A 90 -0.41 6.23 -1.55
N ARG A 91 0.08 7.24 -2.26
CA ARG A 91 -0.52 8.58 -2.27
C ARG A 91 -1.42 8.72 -3.49
N ILE A 92 -2.69 9.01 -3.27
CA ILE A 92 -3.67 9.22 -4.35
C ILE A 92 -4.61 10.36 -3.96
N ASN A 93 -4.75 11.36 -4.82
CA ASN A 93 -5.50 12.60 -4.52
C ASN A 93 -5.10 13.21 -3.16
N ASN A 94 -3.79 13.24 -2.86
CA ASN A 94 -3.20 13.80 -1.64
C ASN A 94 -3.61 13.11 -0.34
N LEU A 95 -4.23 11.93 -0.43
CA LEU A 95 -4.53 11.05 0.70
C LEU A 95 -3.66 9.81 0.64
N GLU A 96 -3.42 9.21 1.80
CA GLU A 96 -2.64 7.99 1.92
C GLU A 96 -3.54 6.77 2.04
N PHE A 97 -3.20 5.75 1.25
CA PHE A 97 -3.85 4.45 1.21
C PHE A 97 -2.82 3.35 1.43
N VAL A 98 -3.27 2.18 1.85
CA VAL A 98 -2.47 0.96 1.89
C VAL A 98 -3.10 -0.10 0.98
N SER A 99 -2.28 -0.72 0.14
CA SER A 99 -2.72 -1.86 -0.67
C SER A 99 -2.88 -3.12 0.19
N THR A 100 -4.06 -3.71 0.12
CA THR A 100 -4.47 -4.91 0.86
C THR A 100 -5.04 -5.95 -0.11
N ASN A 101 -5.21 -7.19 0.37
CA ASN A 101 -5.78 -8.29 -0.41
C ASN A 101 -5.13 -8.44 -1.81
N LYS A 102 -3.79 -8.50 -1.85
CA LYS A 102 -3.00 -8.62 -3.09
C LYS A 102 -3.30 -7.50 -4.12
N GLY A 103 -3.62 -6.29 -3.67
CA GLY A 103 -3.93 -5.17 -4.58
C GLY A 103 -5.41 -4.99 -4.90
N THR A 104 -6.29 -5.90 -4.47
CA THR A 104 -7.74 -5.77 -4.76
C THR A 104 -8.44 -4.71 -3.92
N LYS A 105 -7.85 -4.28 -2.80
CA LYS A 105 -8.43 -3.28 -1.91
C LYS A 105 -7.40 -2.24 -1.48
N LEU A 106 -7.77 -0.97 -1.55
CA LEU A 106 -7.02 0.16 -1.01
C LEU A 106 -7.70 0.64 0.27
N ALA A 107 -7.03 0.43 1.42
CA ALA A 107 -7.52 0.86 2.72
C ALA A 107 -7.09 2.30 3.01
N LEU A 108 -8.01 3.17 3.41
CA LEU A 108 -7.70 4.56 3.72
C LEU A 108 -6.97 4.66 5.07
N VAL A 109 -5.79 5.29 5.09
CA VAL A 109 -4.94 5.41 6.31
C VAL A 109 -4.63 6.85 6.71
N SER A 110 -5.05 7.86 5.95
CA SER A 110 -4.93 9.27 6.34
C SER A 110 -6.25 10.00 6.28
N ALA A 111 -6.46 10.89 7.26
CA ALA A 111 -7.57 11.86 7.27
C ALA A 111 -7.11 13.26 6.84
N LYS A 112 -5.81 13.49 6.68
CA LYS A 112 -5.23 14.79 6.30
C LYS A 112 -4.76 14.74 4.86
N PHE A 113 -5.03 15.80 4.11
CA PHE A 113 -4.45 15.97 2.80
C PHE A 113 -2.98 16.40 2.97
N LEU A 114 -2.05 15.74 2.29
CA LEU A 114 -0.61 16.00 2.46
C LEU A 114 -0.22 17.43 2.08
N ASP A 115 -0.82 17.96 1.02
CA ASP A 115 -0.46 19.27 0.45
C ASP A 115 -1.32 20.42 0.98
N SER A 116 -2.23 20.16 1.94
CA SER A 116 -3.10 21.20 2.48
C SER A 116 -3.48 20.93 3.92
N ASP A 117 -3.64 21.98 4.72
CA ASP A 117 -4.15 21.88 6.10
C ASP A 117 -5.62 21.43 6.20
N LYS A 118 -6.26 21.14 5.07
CA LYS A 118 -7.61 20.59 5.03
C LYS A 118 -7.61 19.16 5.58
N GLN A 119 -8.66 18.85 6.32
CA GLN A 119 -8.92 17.51 6.82
C GLN A 119 -10.16 16.95 6.16
N LEU A 120 -10.15 15.65 5.91
CA LEU A 120 -11.31 14.93 5.43
C LEU A 120 -12.41 15.01 6.51
N THR A 121 -13.55 15.58 6.14
CA THR A 121 -14.68 15.78 7.08
C THR A 121 -15.81 14.81 6.82
N SER A 122 -16.10 14.55 5.54
CA SER A 122 -17.11 13.58 5.10
C SER A 122 -16.48 12.55 4.16
N LEU A 123 -17.15 11.40 4.05
CA LEU A 123 -16.88 10.43 2.99
C LEU A 123 -17.30 10.96 1.62
N ASP A 124 -18.17 11.97 1.57
CA ASP A 124 -18.62 12.60 0.32
C ASP A 124 -17.52 13.41 -0.34
N ASP A 125 -16.53 13.87 0.44
CA ASP A 125 -15.33 14.57 -0.06
C ASP A 125 -14.43 13.63 -0.91
N LEU A 126 -14.61 12.31 -0.78
CA LEU A 126 -13.88 11.30 -1.55
C LEU A 126 -14.58 11.02 -2.89
N LYS A 127 -13.80 10.95 -3.97
CA LYS A 127 -14.30 10.55 -5.31
C LYS A 127 -14.94 9.16 -5.25
N THR A 128 -16.08 8.96 -5.92
CA THR A 128 -16.75 7.64 -5.94
C THR A 128 -15.88 6.56 -6.59
N THR A 129 -15.07 6.93 -7.58
CA THR A 129 -14.15 6.04 -8.28
C THR A 129 -12.74 6.60 -8.28
N LEU A 130 -11.77 5.71 -8.39
CA LEU A 130 -10.35 6.03 -8.39
C LEU A 130 -9.62 5.08 -9.35
N THR A 131 -8.61 5.59 -10.06
CA THR A 131 -7.76 4.78 -10.94
C THR A 131 -6.35 4.70 -10.35
N TYR A 132 -5.83 3.48 -10.22
CA TYR A 132 -4.49 3.22 -9.71
C TYR A 132 -3.89 1.98 -10.40
N ASN A 133 -2.67 2.11 -10.92
CA ASN A 133 -1.99 1.07 -11.72
C ASN A 133 -2.86 0.51 -12.86
N GLY A 134 -3.57 1.37 -13.59
CA GLY A 134 -4.46 0.95 -14.68
C GLY A 134 -5.75 0.26 -14.23
N HIS A 135 -5.96 0.02 -12.94
CA HIS A 135 -7.18 -0.58 -12.41
C HIS A 135 -8.12 0.48 -11.84
N ARG A 136 -9.43 0.26 -12.01
CA ARG A 136 -10.49 1.11 -11.47
C ARG A 136 -11.02 0.54 -10.16
N TYR A 137 -11.08 1.38 -9.14
CA TYR A 137 -11.60 1.04 -7.82
C TYR A 137 -12.84 1.88 -7.49
N ILE A 138 -13.75 1.29 -6.71
CA ILE A 138 -15.00 1.89 -6.26
C ILE A 138 -14.94 2.11 -4.76
N LYS A 139 -15.36 3.29 -4.32
CA LYS A 139 -15.48 3.68 -2.92
C LYS A 139 -16.56 2.86 -2.21
N THR A 140 -16.21 2.29 -1.07
CA THR A 140 -17.12 1.60 -0.15
C THR A 140 -17.78 2.59 0.82
N LEU A 141 -18.81 2.13 1.54
CA LEU A 141 -19.49 2.93 2.57
C LEU A 141 -18.59 3.30 3.76
N GLU A 142 -17.45 2.64 3.91
CA GLU A 142 -16.47 2.88 4.99
C GLU A 142 -15.35 3.85 4.55
N GLY A 143 -15.23 4.14 3.25
CA GLY A 143 -14.20 5.01 2.67
C GLY A 143 -12.99 4.28 2.08
N ASP A 144 -12.94 2.95 2.17
CA ASP A 144 -11.95 2.15 1.44
C ASP A 144 -12.36 2.02 -0.03
N TYR A 145 -11.43 1.65 -0.90
CA TYR A 145 -11.69 1.41 -2.32
C TYR A 145 -11.47 -0.06 -2.68
N VAL A 146 -12.42 -0.67 -3.39
CA VAL A 146 -12.34 -2.06 -3.86
C VAL A 146 -12.30 -2.07 -5.38
N MET A 147 -11.43 -2.89 -5.96
CA MET A 147 -11.29 -3.01 -7.41
C MET A 147 -12.62 -3.45 -8.04
N GLN A 148 -13.10 -2.74 -9.06
CA GLN A 148 -14.41 -3.01 -9.65
C GLN A 148 -14.46 -4.36 -10.36
N ASN A 149 -13.42 -4.65 -11.15
CA ASN A 149 -13.23 -5.91 -11.83
C ASN A 149 -11.87 -6.43 -11.37
N PRO A 150 -11.81 -7.12 -10.21
CA PRO A 150 -10.59 -7.79 -9.81
C PRO A 150 -10.31 -8.84 -10.89
N GLN A 151 -9.41 -8.49 -11.80
CA GLN A 151 -8.65 -9.47 -12.55
C GLN A 151 -7.82 -10.15 -11.48
N TYR A 152 -8.39 -11.18 -10.85
CA TYR A 152 -7.55 -12.20 -10.26
C TYR A 152 -6.80 -12.73 -11.46
N SER A 153 -5.58 -12.22 -11.67
CA SER A 153 -4.65 -13.02 -12.45
C SER A 153 -4.63 -14.33 -11.67
N ASP A 154 -5.23 -15.35 -12.25
CA ASP A 154 -5.08 -16.74 -11.79
C ASP A 154 -3.64 -17.20 -12.10
N GLU A 155 -2.69 -16.26 -12.04
CA GLU A 155 -1.27 -16.43 -11.86
C GLU A 155 -1.13 -17.10 -10.49
N LYS A 156 -1.42 -18.40 -10.51
CA LYS A 156 -1.10 -19.31 -9.44
C LYS A 156 0.36 -19.03 -9.11
N GLN A 157 0.59 -18.52 -7.91
CA GLN A 157 1.94 -18.28 -7.43
C GLN A 157 2.67 -19.64 -7.47
N PHE A 158 3.78 -19.69 -8.20
CA PHE A 158 4.55 -20.91 -8.37
C PHE A 158 5.34 -21.21 -7.10
N CYS A 159 5.45 -22.49 -6.75
CA CYS A 159 6.26 -22.90 -5.60
C CYS A 159 7.74 -22.74 -5.91
N MET A 160 8.39 -21.73 -5.34
CA MET A 160 9.82 -21.44 -5.55
C MET A 160 10.74 -22.66 -5.35
N TYR A 161 10.46 -23.51 -4.36
CA TYR A 161 11.26 -24.72 -4.11
C TYR A 161 11.12 -25.74 -5.24
N TYR A 162 9.89 -25.96 -5.70
CA TYR A 162 9.62 -26.87 -6.81
C TYR A 162 10.19 -26.33 -8.12
N THR A 163 10.05 -25.02 -8.37
CA THR A 163 10.59 -24.37 -9.57
C THR A 163 12.13 -24.37 -9.58
N ARG A 164 12.79 -24.26 -8.43
CA ARG A 164 14.27 -24.25 -8.41
C ARG A 164 14.90 -25.64 -8.41
N SER A 165 14.30 -26.60 -7.70
CA SER A 165 14.92 -27.91 -7.44
C SER A 165 14.20 -29.09 -8.09
N GLY A 166 13.01 -28.87 -8.66
CA GLY A 166 12.12 -29.94 -9.12
C GLY A 166 11.47 -30.73 -7.98
N THR A 167 11.73 -30.37 -6.71
CA THR A 167 11.20 -31.05 -5.54
C THR A 167 10.66 -30.05 -4.51
N CYS A 168 9.59 -30.43 -3.81
CA CYS A 168 9.02 -29.64 -2.72
C CYS A 168 8.62 -30.57 -1.59
N SER A 169 9.04 -30.25 -0.36
CA SER A 169 8.76 -31.06 0.83
C SER A 169 7.27 -31.27 1.07
N ASN A 170 6.44 -30.30 0.68
CA ASN A 170 5.00 -30.33 0.90
C ASN A 170 4.23 -31.13 -0.17
N LYS A 171 4.87 -31.55 -1.27
CA LYS A 171 4.29 -32.37 -2.36
C LYS A 171 2.83 -31.99 -2.69
N ASN A 172 1.85 -32.80 -2.29
CA ASN A 172 0.42 -32.64 -2.62
C ASN A 172 -0.31 -31.66 -1.68
N SER A 173 0.32 -31.20 -0.60
CA SER A 173 -0.22 -30.23 0.36
C SER A 173 0.26 -28.80 0.11
N CYS A 174 1.05 -28.56 -0.94
CA CYS A 174 1.52 -27.22 -1.25
C CYS A 174 0.39 -26.38 -1.85
N GLU A 175 0.10 -25.23 -1.25
CA GLU A 175 -0.91 -24.26 -1.73
C GLU A 175 -0.49 -23.56 -3.03
N LEU A 176 0.81 -23.57 -3.34
CA LEU A 176 1.41 -22.96 -4.52
C LEU A 176 1.45 -23.96 -5.68
N ALA A 177 1.34 -23.46 -6.91
CA ALA A 177 1.37 -24.34 -8.08
C ALA A 177 2.76 -24.99 -8.27
N HIS A 178 2.79 -26.31 -8.24
CA HIS A 178 3.92 -27.12 -8.70
C HIS A 178 3.86 -27.27 -10.21
N TYR A 179 4.33 -26.24 -10.91
CA TYR A 179 4.36 -26.23 -12.37
C TYR A 179 5.79 -26.04 -12.85
N PHE A 180 6.27 -26.98 -13.65
CA PHE A 180 7.59 -26.94 -14.27
C PHE A 180 7.43 -27.29 -15.74
N GLU A 181 7.46 -26.28 -16.61
CA GLU A 181 7.52 -26.50 -18.05
C GLU A 181 8.89 -27.10 -18.39
N CYS A 182 8.93 -28.00 -19.37
CA CYS A 182 10.20 -28.53 -19.84
C CYS A 182 11.00 -27.42 -20.55
N PRO A 183 12.19 -27.03 -20.05
CA PRO A 183 12.99 -25.97 -20.67
C PRO A 183 13.40 -26.36 -22.10
N ASP A 184 13.75 -27.64 -22.34
CA ASP A 184 14.06 -28.12 -23.69
C ASP A 184 12.90 -27.90 -24.65
N LEU A 185 11.67 -28.17 -24.22
CA LEU A 185 10.48 -27.94 -25.04
C LEU A 185 10.22 -26.45 -25.27
N GLN A 186 10.48 -25.61 -24.26
CA GLN A 186 10.27 -24.18 -24.33
C GLN A 186 11.29 -23.49 -25.25
N GLU A 187 12.56 -23.91 -25.18
CA GLU A 187 13.67 -23.31 -25.94
C GLU A 187 13.79 -23.89 -27.35
N LEU A 188 13.70 -25.22 -27.49
CA LEU A 188 13.93 -25.91 -28.77
C LEU A 188 12.63 -26.21 -29.53
N GLY A 189 11.47 -26.08 -28.88
CA GLY A 189 10.18 -26.50 -29.45
C GLY A 189 9.96 -28.02 -29.44
N PHE A 190 10.95 -28.81 -29.04
CA PHE A 190 10.87 -30.26 -28.86
C PHE A 190 11.69 -30.71 -27.64
N CYS A 191 11.24 -31.75 -26.94
CA CYS A 191 12.00 -32.33 -25.84
C CYS A 191 12.70 -33.62 -26.30
N PRO A 192 14.03 -33.74 -26.19
CA PRO A 192 14.75 -34.97 -26.58
C PRO A 192 14.36 -36.18 -25.72
N ARG A 193 13.82 -35.95 -24.52
CA ARG A 193 13.29 -37.00 -23.63
C ARG A 193 11.91 -37.52 -24.08
N GLY A 194 11.24 -36.83 -24.99
CA GLY A 194 9.94 -37.25 -25.53
C GLY A 194 8.90 -37.53 -24.43
N SER A 195 8.24 -38.67 -24.51
CA SER A 195 7.23 -39.13 -23.54
C SER A 195 7.80 -39.58 -22.19
N SER A 196 9.13 -39.76 -22.08
CA SER A 196 9.78 -40.12 -20.81
C SER A 196 10.12 -38.90 -19.94
N CYS A 197 9.88 -37.68 -20.45
CA CYS A 197 10.09 -36.46 -19.70
C CYS A 197 9.08 -36.35 -18.54
N LYS A 198 9.58 -36.17 -17.32
CA LYS A 198 8.74 -35.98 -16.12
C LYS A 198 8.21 -34.53 -15.98
N LEU A 199 8.64 -33.63 -16.86
CA LEU A 199 8.25 -32.23 -16.85
C LEU A 199 7.02 -31.98 -17.71
N ALA A 200 6.27 -30.92 -17.44
CA ALA A 200 5.04 -30.64 -18.18
C ALA A 200 5.36 -30.18 -19.61
N HIS A 201 4.78 -30.88 -20.59
CA HIS A 201 4.79 -30.47 -22.01
C HIS A 201 3.43 -29.83 -22.33
N LYS A 202 3.38 -28.51 -22.53
CA LYS A 202 2.11 -27.77 -22.70
C LYS A 202 1.51 -27.89 -24.11
N THR A 203 2.25 -28.43 -25.07
CA THR A 203 1.76 -28.68 -26.42
C THR A 203 1.19 -30.10 -26.55
N LYS A 204 -0.03 -30.21 -27.09
CA LYS A 204 -0.49 -31.44 -27.76
C LYS A 204 0.41 -31.64 -28.97
N VAL A 205 1.59 -32.21 -28.77
CA VAL A 205 2.48 -32.60 -29.87
C VAL A 205 1.72 -33.68 -30.62
N GLN A 206 1.18 -33.35 -31.80
CA GLN A 206 0.86 -34.40 -32.77
C GLN A 206 2.17 -35.15 -33.01
N PRO A 207 2.18 -36.49 -32.93
CA PRO A 207 3.41 -37.27 -33.08
C PRO A 207 3.89 -37.14 -34.52
N THR A 208 4.67 -36.11 -34.81
CA THR A 208 5.38 -35.99 -36.08
C THR A 208 6.64 -36.82 -35.96
N ASN A 209 6.72 -37.87 -36.78
CA ASN A 209 7.86 -38.75 -36.96
C ASN A 209 9.09 -37.94 -37.43
N HIS A 210 9.76 -37.24 -36.54
CA HIS A 210 11.02 -36.59 -36.86
C HIS A 210 12.14 -37.61 -36.75
N LYS A 211 12.48 -38.22 -37.89
CA LYS A 211 13.81 -38.79 -38.10
C LYS A 211 14.81 -37.68 -37.76
N ALA A 212 15.71 -37.97 -36.82
CA ALA A 212 16.84 -37.10 -36.52
C ALA A 212 17.59 -36.78 -37.82
N ILE A 213 17.47 -35.55 -38.31
CA ILE A 213 18.36 -35.04 -39.34
C ILE A 213 19.68 -34.81 -38.61
N ARG A 214 20.58 -35.80 -38.70
CA ARG A 214 21.98 -35.56 -38.41
C ARG A 214 22.47 -34.68 -39.56
N ASN A 215 23.01 -33.50 -39.24
CA ASN A 215 23.81 -32.74 -40.19
C ASN A 215 25.05 -33.57 -40.50
N ILE A 216 24.91 -34.39 -41.54
CA ILE A 216 26.02 -34.96 -42.29
C ILE A 216 26.61 -33.77 -43.05
N ASP A 217 27.92 -33.55 -42.91
CA ASP A 217 28.73 -32.55 -43.61
C ASP A 217 28.91 -31.21 -42.88
N ASN A 218 29.83 -31.16 -41.92
CA ASN A 218 30.56 -29.92 -41.61
C ASN A 218 32.05 -30.13 -41.28
N ASP A 219 32.68 -31.12 -41.91
CA ASP A 219 34.11 -31.45 -41.70
C ASP A 219 35.04 -30.86 -42.79
N ASN A 220 34.63 -29.80 -43.49
CA ASN A 220 35.48 -29.19 -44.52
C ASN A 220 35.56 -27.66 -44.43
N VAL A 221 35.89 -27.15 -43.23
CA VAL A 221 36.33 -25.76 -43.06
C VAL A 221 37.81 -25.68 -43.44
N THR A 222 38.08 -25.36 -44.70
CA THR A 222 39.38 -24.85 -45.12
C THR A 222 39.63 -23.50 -44.47
N GLN A 223 40.70 -23.40 -43.68
CA GLN A 223 41.21 -22.14 -43.16
C GLN A 223 41.64 -21.26 -44.33
N GLN A 224 40.86 -20.20 -44.60
CA GLN A 224 41.36 -19.06 -45.38
C GLN A 224 41.84 -18.00 -44.40
N ASP A 225 43.14 -17.76 -44.43
CA ASP A 225 43.84 -16.69 -43.73
C ASP A 225 43.24 -15.33 -44.10
N HIS A 226 42.61 -14.68 -43.13
CA HIS A 226 42.10 -13.32 -43.28
C HIS A 226 43.09 -12.34 -42.59
N PRO A 227 43.79 -11.47 -43.34
CA PRO A 227 44.77 -10.55 -42.78
C PRO A 227 44.09 -9.23 -42.38
N LEU A 228 43.41 -9.19 -41.23
CA LEU A 228 42.81 -7.94 -40.72
C LEU A 228 42.83 -7.82 -39.18
N LEU A 229 43.90 -8.29 -38.54
CA LEU A 229 44.12 -8.15 -37.09
C LEU A 229 45.44 -7.42 -36.78
N ALA A 230 45.61 -6.24 -37.36
CA ALA A 230 46.70 -5.33 -37.04
C ALA A 230 46.21 -3.87 -37.06
N ALA A 231 45.37 -3.49 -36.08
CA ALA A 231 45.19 -2.08 -35.68
C ALA A 231 44.15 -1.94 -34.55
N ILE A 232 44.39 -2.51 -33.37
CA ILE A 232 43.86 -1.93 -32.11
C ILE A 232 44.95 -2.12 -31.05
N GLN A 233 46.00 -1.31 -31.17
CA GLN A 233 46.91 -0.99 -30.09
C GLN A 233 46.47 0.37 -29.49
N ASP A 234 46.57 0.44 -28.16
CA ASP A 234 46.73 1.63 -27.34
C ASP A 234 45.55 2.61 -27.22
N SER A 235 44.82 2.47 -26.11
CA SER A 235 44.32 3.63 -25.36
C SER A 235 44.39 3.33 -23.87
N SER A 236 45.51 3.76 -23.29
CA SER A 236 45.79 3.90 -21.88
C SER A 236 44.96 5.04 -21.24
N SER A 237 44.89 4.99 -19.90
CA SER A 237 44.48 6.06 -18.96
C SER A 237 42.98 6.40 -18.96
N GLU A 238 42.28 6.54 -17.83
CA GLU A 238 42.69 7.23 -16.60
C GLU A 238 42.12 6.56 -15.33
N ASP A 239 42.96 6.54 -14.31
CA ASP A 239 42.65 6.25 -12.91
C ASP A 239 41.59 7.24 -12.39
N SER A 240 40.53 6.72 -11.77
CA SER A 240 39.66 7.53 -10.92
C SER A 240 39.69 6.99 -9.50
N ASP A 241 40.41 7.74 -8.66
CA ASP A 241 40.48 7.61 -7.22
C ASP A 241 39.08 7.75 -6.62
N ILE A 242 38.51 6.63 -6.17
CA ILE A 242 37.31 6.63 -5.32
C ILE A 242 37.78 6.75 -3.87
N GLU A 243 37.65 7.95 -3.32
CA GLU A 243 37.87 8.26 -1.91
C GLU A 243 37.06 7.32 -1.00
N GLN A 244 37.81 6.61 -0.15
CA GLN A 244 37.28 5.86 0.98
C GLN A 244 36.67 6.84 1.98
N THR A 245 35.35 6.89 2.06
CA THR A 245 34.66 7.57 3.15
C THR A 245 34.84 6.77 4.45
N GLN A 246 35.49 7.43 5.40
CA GLN A 246 35.78 6.93 6.74
C GLN A 246 34.48 6.53 7.46
N THR A 247 34.41 5.28 7.87
CA THR A 247 33.46 4.80 8.87
C THR A 247 33.83 5.41 10.21
N ALA A 248 33.07 6.42 10.63
CA ALA A 248 33.17 6.93 11.99
C ALA A 248 32.58 5.90 12.96
N ASP A 249 33.46 5.27 13.71
CA ASP A 249 33.18 4.52 14.92
C ASP A 249 32.40 5.40 15.90
N LEU A 250 31.11 5.11 16.07
CA LEU A 250 30.32 5.59 17.22
C LEU A 250 30.24 4.46 18.24
N ASP A 251 31.32 4.40 19.02
CA ASP A 251 31.41 3.76 20.32
C ASP A 251 30.59 4.59 21.32
N MET A 252 29.44 4.10 21.80
CA MET A 252 28.78 4.61 23.02
C MET A 252 27.88 3.55 23.68
N ASN A 253 28.49 2.92 24.69
CA ASN A 253 27.93 2.58 26.00
C ASN A 253 26.74 1.60 26.08
N HIS A 254 27.11 0.34 26.34
CA HIS A 254 26.33 -0.61 27.13
C HIS A 254 26.21 -0.14 28.58
N ASP A 255 25.04 0.37 28.97
CA ASP A 255 24.65 0.44 30.38
C ASP A 255 23.84 -0.81 30.75
N TYR A 256 24.52 -1.68 31.48
CA TYR A 256 23.99 -2.86 32.18
C TYR A 256 23.19 -2.37 33.40
N VAL A 257 21.88 -2.62 33.43
CA VAL A 257 21.09 -2.50 34.67
C VAL A 257 20.78 -3.91 35.17
N GLN A 258 21.50 -4.32 36.21
CA GLN A 258 21.12 -5.45 37.06
C GLN A 258 19.86 -5.08 37.84
N ILE A 259 18.83 -5.94 37.76
CA ILE A 259 17.71 -5.93 38.70
C ILE A 259 17.92 -7.12 39.62
N ALA A 260 18.08 -6.82 40.91
CA ALA A 260 17.94 -7.75 42.03
C ALA A 260 16.50 -7.73 42.55
#